data_AF-A0AAV6GVB7-F1
#
_entry.id   AF-A0AAV6GVB7-F1
#
_cell.length_a   1.000
_cell.length_b   1.000
_cell.length_c   1.000
_cell.angle_alpha   90.00
_cell.angle_beta   90.00
_cell.angle_gamma   90.00
#
_symmetry.space_group_name_H-M   'P 1'
#
loop_
_entity.id
_entity.type
_entity.pdbx_description
1 polymer ?
#
loop_
_entity_poly.entity_id
_entity_poly.type
_entity_poly.pdbx_seq_one_letter_code
_entity_poly.pdbx_strand_id
1 'polypeptide(L)'
;MFVSKLFGGRASDTFITRNSGLISHLIPGDQVLADRGFTITDVLPPGVTLAIPAFTRGCKELPEHEVTRTRRLANVRIHVERAIRRLKGFKILSNIIPGRIQHVDDIVTICAGLCNLQPQLIREEIEGKASDLDEDEHIDEQQEGDEYSWDMAEDIEGNHLF
;
A
#
# COMPACT_ATOMS: atom_id res chain seq x y z
N MET A 1 -9.94 0.87 9.33
CA MET A 1 -8.84 0.22 10.09
C MET A 1 -9.45 -0.49 11.29
N PHE A 2 -9.02 -1.72 11.57
CA PHE A 2 -9.41 -2.46 12.77
C PHE A 2 -8.39 -2.21 13.90
N VAL A 3 -8.88 -2.07 15.13
CA VAL A 3 -8.07 -1.93 16.36
C VAL A 3 -8.73 -2.78 17.43
N SER A 4 -8.00 -3.75 17.99
CA SER A 4 -8.51 -4.58 19.09
C SER A 4 -8.37 -3.86 20.43
N LYS A 5 -8.98 -4.45 21.47
CA LYS A 5 -8.59 -4.15 22.85
C LYS A 5 -7.12 -4.48 23.09
N LEU A 6 -6.54 -3.83 24.07
CA LEU A 6 -5.16 -4.04 24.50
C LEU A 6 -5.01 -5.31 25.33
N PHE A 7 -3.83 -5.90 25.21
CA PHE A 7 -3.43 -7.07 25.94
C PHE A 7 -2.17 -6.77 26.75
N GLY A 8 -2.06 -7.37 27.94
CA GLY A 8 -0.86 -7.23 28.76
C GLY A 8 0.36 -7.84 28.08
N GLY A 9 1.56 -7.30 28.32
CA GLY A 9 2.79 -7.70 27.63
C GLY A 9 3.26 -9.15 27.81
N ARG A 10 2.55 -9.96 28.62
CA ARG A 10 2.80 -11.41 28.77
C ARG A 10 1.85 -12.27 27.91
N ALA A 11 0.86 -11.67 27.27
CA ALA A 11 -0.02 -12.38 26.35
C ALA A 11 0.78 -12.82 25.13
N SER A 12 0.65 -14.08 24.73
CA SER A 12 1.29 -14.57 23.50
C SER A 12 0.57 -14.05 22.27
N ASP A 13 1.30 -13.92 21.15
CA ASP A 13 0.71 -13.49 19.88
C ASP A 13 -0.47 -14.40 19.47
N THR A 14 -0.37 -15.71 19.70
CA THR A 14 -1.48 -16.66 19.41
C THR A 14 -2.70 -16.37 20.26
N PHE A 15 -2.51 -16.06 21.55
CA PHE A 15 -3.61 -15.70 22.44
C PHE A 15 -4.26 -14.39 21.99
N ILE A 16 -3.46 -13.38 21.62
CA ILE A 16 -3.95 -12.09 21.13
C ILE A 16 -4.75 -12.30 19.84
N THR A 17 -4.23 -13.04 18.86
CA THR A 17 -4.95 -13.30 17.59
C THR A 17 -6.32 -13.93 17.83
N ARG A 18 -6.42 -14.93 18.71
CA ARG A 18 -7.69 -15.60 19.03
C ARG A 18 -8.71 -14.70 19.73
N ASN A 19 -8.25 -13.80 20.60
CA ASN A 19 -9.12 -13.01 21.48
C ASN A 19 -9.30 -11.55 21.03
N SER A 20 -8.55 -11.09 20.03
CA SER A 20 -8.57 -9.71 19.55
C SER A 20 -9.87 -9.33 18.84
N GLY A 21 -10.58 -10.31 18.27
CA GLY A 21 -11.69 -10.09 17.35
C GLY A 21 -11.27 -10.00 15.88
N LEU A 22 -9.96 -10.03 15.57
CA LEU A 22 -9.44 -9.96 14.20
C LEU A 22 -10.06 -11.02 13.29
N ILE A 23 -10.16 -12.27 13.78
CA ILE A 23 -10.63 -13.43 13.02
C ILE A 23 -12.05 -13.20 12.49
N SER A 24 -12.91 -12.52 13.25
CA SER A 24 -14.30 -12.24 12.87
C SER A 24 -14.43 -11.26 11.71
N HIS A 25 -13.36 -10.55 11.34
CA HIS A 25 -13.32 -9.65 10.20
C HIS A 25 -12.77 -10.29 8.92
N LEU A 26 -12.24 -11.52 9.00
CA LEU A 26 -11.64 -12.20 7.86
C LEU A 26 -12.69 -12.96 7.06
N ILE A 27 -12.63 -12.84 5.74
CA ILE A 27 -13.54 -13.50 4.80
C ILE A 27 -12.78 -14.45 3.87
N PRO A 28 -13.44 -15.49 3.31
CA PRO A 28 -12.80 -16.37 2.34
C PRO A 28 -12.15 -15.59 1.19
N GLY A 29 -10.90 -15.90 0.87
CA GLY A 29 -10.06 -15.17 -0.09
C GLY A 29 -9.04 -14.24 0.55
N ASP A 30 -9.21 -13.86 1.82
CA ASP A 30 -8.24 -13.04 2.53
C ASP A 30 -6.89 -13.76 2.73
N GLN A 31 -5.84 -12.95 2.83
CA GLN A 31 -4.49 -13.42 3.16
C GLN A 31 -3.93 -12.65 4.35
N VAL A 32 -3.53 -13.37 5.40
CA VAL A 32 -2.91 -12.81 6.60
C VAL A 32 -1.40 -12.93 6.48
N LEU A 33 -0.68 -11.81 6.59
CA LEU A 33 0.78 -11.80 6.68
C LEU A 33 1.22 -12.01 8.14
N ALA A 34 2.08 -12.99 8.38
CA ALA A 34 2.65 -13.25 9.71
C ALA A 34 4.18 -13.25 9.69
N ASP A 35 4.77 -12.90 10.84
CA ASP A 35 6.20 -13.02 11.04
C ASP A 35 6.63 -14.49 11.05
N ARG A 36 7.92 -14.71 10.80
CA ARG A 36 8.51 -16.04 10.75
C ARG A 36 8.35 -16.77 12.09
N GLY A 37 7.90 -18.02 12.03
CA GLY A 37 7.65 -18.85 13.21
C GLY A 37 6.29 -18.61 13.88
N PHE A 38 5.50 -17.65 13.38
CA PHE A 38 4.14 -17.41 13.87
C PHE A 38 3.10 -18.09 12.98
N THR A 39 2.94 -19.39 13.18
CA THR A 39 1.96 -20.19 12.45
C THR A 39 0.64 -20.19 13.22
N ILE A 40 -0.38 -19.58 12.61
CA ILE A 40 -1.75 -19.44 13.17
C ILE A 40 -2.80 -20.08 12.27
N THR A 41 -2.39 -21.02 11.41
CA THR A 41 -3.29 -21.68 10.45
C THR A 41 -4.45 -22.41 11.12
N ASP A 42 -4.28 -22.83 12.38
CA ASP A 42 -5.29 -23.50 13.20
C ASP A 42 -6.44 -22.57 13.65
N VAL A 43 -6.23 -21.24 13.62
CA VAL A 43 -7.24 -20.26 14.07
C VAL A 43 -7.88 -19.48 12.93
N LEU A 44 -7.33 -19.57 11.71
CA LEU A 44 -7.89 -18.88 10.55
C LEU A 44 -9.19 -19.55 10.09
N PRO A 45 -10.18 -18.76 9.64
CA PRO A 45 -11.42 -19.33 9.16
C PRO A 45 -11.22 -19.99 7.79
N PRO A 46 -12.12 -20.91 7.38
CA PRO A 46 -12.02 -21.59 6.09
C PRO A 46 -11.92 -20.61 4.93
N GLY A 47 -10.99 -20.87 3.99
CA GLY A 47 -10.76 -20.02 2.82
C GLY A 47 -9.84 -18.82 3.04
N VAL A 48 -9.33 -18.61 4.26
CA VAL A 48 -8.30 -17.60 4.55
C VAL A 48 -6.92 -18.24 4.55
N THR A 49 -5.96 -17.57 3.91
CA THR A 49 -4.59 -18.11 3.78
C THR A 49 -3.59 -17.36 4.67
N LEU A 50 -2.55 -18.07 5.12
CA LEU A 50 -1.44 -17.49 5.86
C LEU A 50 -0.23 -17.32 4.94
N ALA A 51 0.26 -16.09 4.83
CA ALA A 51 1.50 -15.76 4.14
C ALA A 51 2.63 -15.55 5.14
N ILE A 52 3.68 -16.36 5.03
CA ILE A 52 4.91 -16.24 5.81
C ILE A 52 6.06 -16.01 4.82
N PRO A 53 6.91 -14.98 5.01
CA PRO A 53 8.09 -14.78 4.17
C PRO A 53 9.01 -16.01 4.15
N ALA A 54 9.51 -16.37 2.96
CA ALA A 54 10.29 -17.59 2.75
C ALA A 54 11.65 -17.61 3.49
N PHE A 55 12.17 -18.83 3.71
CA PHE A 55 13.49 -19.06 4.30
C PHE A 55 14.58 -18.90 3.24
N THR A 56 15.51 -17.96 3.43
CA THR A 56 16.69 -17.80 2.53
C THR A 56 17.96 -18.43 3.09
N ARG A 57 17.94 -18.96 4.32
CA ARG A 57 19.12 -19.61 4.93
C ARG A 57 19.26 -21.05 4.44
N GLY A 58 20.21 -21.30 3.55
CA GLY A 58 20.66 -22.65 3.16
C GLY A 58 20.29 -23.09 1.74
N CYS A 59 19.41 -22.36 1.03
CA CYS A 59 19.16 -22.57 -0.39
C CYS A 59 20.08 -21.67 -1.22
N LYS A 60 20.83 -22.26 -2.16
CA LYS A 60 21.73 -21.51 -3.04
C LYS A 60 20.95 -20.53 -3.93
N GLU A 61 19.77 -20.91 -4.42
CA GLU A 61 18.91 -20.10 -5.29
C GLU A 61 17.44 -20.49 -5.04
N LEU A 62 16.54 -19.51 -4.99
CA LEU A 62 15.08 -19.74 -5.00
C LEU A 62 14.60 -19.71 -6.45
N PRO A 63 13.66 -20.58 -6.86
CA PRO A 63 13.09 -20.52 -8.20
C PRO A 63 12.38 -19.18 -8.44
N GLU A 64 12.36 -18.70 -9.69
CA GLU A 64 11.91 -17.34 -10.04
C GLU A 64 10.51 -16.97 -9.53
N HIS A 65 9.59 -17.94 -9.53
CA HIS A 65 8.24 -17.76 -9.00
C HIS A 65 8.22 -17.54 -7.48
N GLU A 66 9.08 -18.22 -6.73
CA GLU A 66 9.23 -18.02 -5.28
C GLU A 66 9.96 -16.72 -4.94
N VAL A 67 10.93 -16.31 -5.77
CA VAL A 67 11.59 -15.00 -5.65
C VAL A 67 10.56 -13.89 -5.78
N THR A 68 9.72 -13.95 -6.82
CA THR A 68 8.66 -12.96 -7.06
C THR A 68 7.67 -12.92 -5.92
N ARG A 69 7.22 -14.10 -5.42
CA ARG A 69 6.32 -14.18 -4.27
C ARG A 69 6.93 -13.57 -3.01
N THR A 70 8.18 -13.91 -2.72
CA THR A 70 8.90 -13.41 -1.54
C THR A 70 9.13 -11.91 -1.62
N ARG A 71 9.45 -11.38 -2.80
CA ARG A 71 9.56 -9.93 -3.04
C ARG A 71 8.24 -9.22 -2.80
N ARG A 72 7.12 -9.76 -3.28
CA ARG A 72 5.78 -9.20 -3.04
C ARG A 72 5.46 -9.17 -1.54
N LEU A 73 5.70 -10.25 -0.81
CA LEU A 73 5.49 -10.30 0.64
C LEU A 73 6.40 -9.31 1.39
N ALA A 74 7.65 -9.16 0.96
CA ALA A 74 8.56 -8.16 1.53
C ALA A 74 8.06 -6.73 1.31
N ASN A 75 7.53 -6.43 0.13
CA ASN A 75 6.94 -5.12 -0.16
C ASN A 75 5.72 -4.84 0.74
N VAL A 76 4.81 -5.82 0.89
CA VAL A 76 3.66 -5.69 1.81
C VAL A 76 4.13 -5.46 3.25
N ARG A 77 5.15 -6.20 3.71
CA ARG A 77 5.73 -6.04 5.05
C ARG A 77 6.23 -4.61 5.30
N ILE A 78 6.85 -3.97 4.30
CA ILE A 78 7.29 -2.57 4.40
C ILE A 78 6.09 -1.65 4.74
N HIS A 79 4.93 -1.86 4.13
CA HIS A 79 3.75 -1.06 4.44
C HIS A 79 3.23 -1.30 5.87
N VAL A 80 3.24 -2.55 6.34
CA VAL A 80 2.91 -2.90 7.73
C VAL A 80 3.85 -2.22 8.71
N GLU A 81 5.17 -2.27 8.47
CA GLU A 81 6.17 -1.60 9.32
C GLU A 81 5.99 -0.08 9.34
N ARG A 82 5.62 0.54 8.21
CA ARG A 82 5.29 1.97 8.15
C ARG A 82 4.05 2.30 8.97
N ALA A 83 3.01 1.46 8.94
CA ALA A 83 1.82 1.63 9.78
C ALA A 83 2.18 1.57 11.28
N ILE A 84 2.94 0.55 11.67
CA ILE A 84 3.42 0.39 13.05
C ILE A 84 4.27 1.59 13.48
N ARG A 85 5.15 2.09 12.58
CA ARG A 85 5.99 3.26 12.86
C ARG A 85 5.16 4.52 13.11
N ARG A 86 4.09 4.76 12.33
CA ARG A 86 3.18 5.89 12.56
C ARG A 86 2.57 5.82 13.96
N LEU A 87 2.07 4.65 14.36
CA LEU A 87 1.49 4.46 15.69
C LEU A 87 2.52 4.65 16.81
N LYS A 88 3.76 4.16 16.62
CA LYS A 88 4.86 4.36 17.58
C LYS A 88 5.34 5.82 17.69
N GLY A 89 4.97 6.69 16.77
CA GLY A 89 5.32 8.11 16.80
C GLY A 89 4.63 8.92 17.90
N PHE A 90 3.54 8.40 18.47
CA PHE A 90 2.85 9.05 19.58
C PHE A 90 3.59 8.80 20.90
N LYS A 91 4.17 9.85 21.49
CA LYS A 91 4.93 9.77 22.75
C LYS A 91 4.15 9.18 23.92
N ILE A 92 2.82 9.32 23.91
CA ILE A 92 1.92 8.71 24.91
C ILE A 92 1.94 7.18 24.87
N LEU A 93 2.28 6.59 23.72
CA LEU A 93 2.40 5.14 23.51
C LEU A 93 3.85 4.64 23.55
N SER A 94 4.83 5.54 23.62
CA SER A 94 6.26 5.17 23.50
C SER A 94 6.87 4.59 24.78
N ASN A 95 6.21 4.73 25.92
CA ASN A 95 6.69 4.25 27.22
C ASN A 95 5.80 3.12 27.75
N ILE A 96 6.30 2.39 28.76
CA ILE A 96 5.50 1.41 29.49
C ILE A 96 4.30 2.14 30.09
N ILE A 97 3.11 1.78 29.62
CA ILE A 97 1.84 2.31 30.12
C ILE A 97 1.53 1.57 31.44
N PRO A 98 1.47 2.27 32.59
CA PRO A 98 1.08 1.62 33.84
C PRO A 98 -0.36 1.09 33.73
N GLY A 99 -0.61 -0.12 34.23
CA GLY A 99 -1.93 -0.76 34.17
C GLY A 99 -3.06 -0.06 34.97
N ARG A 100 -2.78 1.10 35.57
CA ARG A 100 -3.75 1.94 36.28
C ARG A 100 -4.35 3.04 35.41
N ILE A 101 -3.82 3.25 34.21
CA ILE A 101 -4.37 4.24 33.29
C ILE A 101 -5.73 3.73 32.81
N GLN A 102 -6.77 4.54 33.01
CA GLN A 102 -8.09 4.30 32.45
C GLN A 102 -8.10 4.72 30.98
N HIS A 103 -8.99 4.14 30.17
CA HIS A 103 -9.18 4.54 28.77
C HIS A 103 -7.97 4.29 27.84
N VAL A 104 -7.06 3.37 28.18
CA VAL A 104 -5.90 3.07 27.30
C VAL A 104 -6.36 2.55 25.93
N ASP A 105 -7.42 1.74 25.90
CA ASP A 105 -8.03 1.26 24.65
C ASP A 105 -8.50 2.43 23.78
N ASP A 106 -9.15 3.43 24.39
CA ASP A 106 -9.65 4.62 23.70
C ASP A 106 -8.49 5.46 23.16
N ILE A 107 -7.42 5.65 23.97
CA ILE A 107 -6.20 6.37 23.54
C ILE A 107 -5.59 5.71 22.31
N VAL A 108 -5.42 4.39 22.32
CA VAL A 108 -4.83 3.65 21.19
C VAL A 108 -5.73 3.72 19.96
N THR A 109 -7.05 3.60 20.15
CA THR A 109 -8.03 3.74 19.07
C THR A 109 -7.98 5.12 18.43
N ILE A 110 -7.89 6.18 19.22
CA ILE A 110 -7.76 7.57 18.74
C ILE A 110 -6.44 7.74 17.99
N CYS A 111 -5.31 7.30 18.55
CA CYS A 111 -4.01 7.37 17.87
C CYS A 111 -4.01 6.63 16.53
N ALA A 112 -4.60 5.42 16.47
CA ALA A 112 -4.75 4.66 15.24
C ALA A 112 -5.66 5.37 14.23
N GLY A 113 -6.77 5.95 14.70
CA GLY A 113 -7.65 6.79 13.87
C GLY A 113 -6.91 7.98 13.25
N LEU A 114 -6.10 8.69 14.04
CA LEU A 114 -5.25 9.77 13.55
C LEU A 114 -4.22 9.28 12.53
N CYS A 115 -3.60 8.11 12.71
CA CYS A 115 -2.74 7.50 11.69
C CYS A 115 -3.48 7.21 10.38
N ASN A 116 -4.75 6.81 10.48
CA ASN A 116 -5.59 6.47 9.33
C ASN A 116 -6.05 7.71 8.54
N LEU A 117 -6.03 8.90 9.16
CA LEU A 117 -6.33 10.18 8.50
C LEU A 117 -5.11 10.81 7.81
N GLN A 118 -3.91 10.29 8.04
CA GLN A 118 -2.69 10.71 7.33
C GLN A 118 -2.71 10.21 5.88
N PRO A 119 -1.86 10.75 4.99
CA PRO A 119 -1.76 10.30 3.60
C PRO A 119 -1.59 8.78 3.48
N GLN A 120 -2.10 8.19 2.41
CA GLN A 120 -2.10 6.74 2.22
C GLN A 120 -0.69 6.14 2.35
N LEU A 121 -0.60 4.97 2.98
CA LEU A 121 0.67 4.25 3.21
C LEU A 121 1.19 3.54 1.96
N ILE A 122 0.29 3.26 1.04
CA ILE A 122 0.53 2.65 -0.26
C ILE A 122 0.30 3.77 -1.27
N ARG A 123 1.27 4.00 -2.14
CA ARG A 123 1.08 4.90 -3.28
C ARG A 123 0.50 4.02 -4.37
N GLU A 124 -0.67 4.38 -4.89
CA GLU A 124 -1.15 3.80 -6.13
C GLU A 124 -0.23 4.30 -7.25
N GLU A 125 0.41 3.39 -7.96
CA GLU A 125 0.98 3.72 -9.27
C GLU A 125 -0.21 3.98 -10.19
N ILE A 126 -0.44 5.26 -10.51
CA ILE A 126 -1.39 5.63 -11.55
C ILE A 126 -0.79 5.08 -12.85
N GLU A 127 -1.38 4.01 -13.40
CA GLU A 127 -1.11 3.56 -14.76
C GLU A 127 -1.65 4.61 -15.76
N GLY A 128 -0.97 5.75 -15.84
CA GLY A 128 -1.10 6.70 -16.92
C GLY A 128 -0.27 6.23 -18.11
N LYS A 129 -0.70 5.14 -18.77
CA LYS A 129 -0.38 4.99 -20.20
C LYS A 129 -1.32 5.92 -20.93
N ALA A 130 -0.86 7.15 -21.17
CA ALA A 130 -1.37 7.91 -22.30
C ALA A 130 -1.25 6.98 -23.51
N SER A 131 -2.38 6.58 -24.05
CA SER A 131 -2.46 6.00 -25.38
C SER A 131 -1.97 7.09 -26.32
N ASP A 132 -0.72 7.00 -26.75
CA ASP A 132 -0.27 7.67 -27.96
C ASP A 132 -1.21 7.20 -29.06
N LEU A 133 -2.02 8.13 -29.55
CA LEU A 133 -2.90 7.95 -30.69
C LEU A 133 -1.99 7.92 -31.92
N ASP A 134 -1.77 6.74 -32.48
CA ASP A 134 -1.33 6.59 -33.86
C ASP A 134 -2.53 6.97 -34.75
N GLU A 135 -2.61 8.26 -35.13
CA GLU A 135 -3.43 8.72 -36.25
C GLU A 135 -2.76 8.27 -37.56
N ASP A 136 -2.98 7.02 -37.94
CA ASP A 136 -2.84 6.59 -39.35
C ASP A 136 -4.17 6.90 -40.06
N GLU A 137 -4.39 8.17 -40.40
CA GLU A 137 -5.38 8.53 -41.43
C GLU A 137 -4.81 8.22 -42.82
N HIS A 138 -5.26 7.09 -43.37
CA HIS A 138 -5.11 6.77 -44.79
C HIS A 138 -6.46 7.02 -45.48
N ILE A 139 -6.58 8.16 -46.18
CA ILE A 139 -7.59 8.38 -47.22
C ILE A 139 -6.89 9.04 -48.41
N ASP A 140 -6.82 8.29 -49.51
CA ASP A 140 -6.36 8.74 -50.83
C ASP A 140 -7.45 9.50 -51.59
N GLU A 141 -6.97 10.54 -52.31
CA GLU A 141 -7.44 11.18 -53.55
C GLU A 141 -8.90 11.68 -53.68
N GLN A 142 -9.07 13.00 -53.94
CA GLN A 142 -9.25 13.54 -55.30
C GLN A 142 -9.30 15.09 -55.35
N GLN A 143 -8.88 15.60 -56.51
CA GLN A 143 -8.54 16.97 -56.96
C GLN A 143 -9.61 18.07 -56.80
N GLU A 144 -9.19 19.33 -56.67
CA GLU A 144 -9.42 20.52 -57.56
C GLU A 144 -8.83 21.76 -56.83
N GLY A 145 -7.85 22.50 -57.35
CA GLY A 145 -8.04 23.58 -58.34
C GLY A 145 -8.02 24.96 -57.65
N ASP A 146 -7.15 25.85 -58.13
CA ASP A 146 -7.09 27.31 -57.93
C ASP A 146 -6.39 27.81 -56.64
N GLU A 147 -5.12 28.24 -56.71
CA GLU A 147 -4.66 29.58 -57.14
C GLU A 147 -5.24 30.70 -56.25
N TYR A 148 -4.45 31.22 -55.29
CA TYR A 148 -4.23 32.66 -55.12
C TYR A 148 -3.01 32.90 -54.23
N SER A 149 -1.96 33.36 -54.91
CA SER A 149 -0.79 34.05 -54.38
C SER A 149 -1.20 35.30 -53.61
N TRP A 150 -0.60 35.52 -52.43
CA TRP A 150 -0.19 36.85 -51.97
C TRP A 150 1.09 36.72 -51.14
N ASP A 151 2.19 37.08 -51.80
CA ASP A 151 3.41 37.55 -51.14
C ASP A 151 3.20 38.93 -50.50
N MET A 152 4.03 39.18 -49.49
CA MET A 152 4.51 40.48 -48.99
C MET A 152 3.69 41.22 -47.94
N ALA A 153 4.28 41.30 -46.74
CA ALA A 153 4.92 42.50 -46.15
C ALA A 153 4.91 42.31 -44.62
N GLU A 154 6.05 42.02 -44.00
CA GLU A 154 6.96 43.00 -43.37
C GLU A 154 6.28 43.91 -42.32
N ASP A 155 7.05 44.11 -41.24
CA ASP A 155 7.04 45.27 -40.34
C ASP A 155 6.11 45.30 -39.11
N ILE A 156 6.67 44.97 -37.93
CA ILE A 156 7.17 45.95 -36.92
C ILE A 156 7.23 45.36 -35.50
N GLU A 157 8.45 45.38 -34.96
CA GLU A 157 8.91 45.68 -33.59
C GLU A 157 8.08 45.30 -32.35
N GLY A 158 8.79 44.81 -31.33
CA GLY A 158 8.55 45.35 -29.98
C GLY A 158 8.59 44.39 -28.79
N ASN A 159 9.80 44.04 -28.38
CA ASN A 159 10.30 44.26 -27.01
C ASN A 159 9.71 43.53 -25.78
N HIS A 160 10.60 42.75 -25.14
CA HIS A 160 10.98 42.75 -23.71
C HIS A 160 10.01 42.31 -22.59
N LEU A 161 10.55 41.40 -21.76
CA LEU A 161 10.50 41.29 -20.27
C LEU A 161 9.09 41.14 -19.66
N PHE A 162 8.77 40.07 -18.94
CA PHE A 162 9.48 39.40 -17.83
C PHE A 162 9.24 37.89 -17.82
#